data_AF-A0A3N1J3X7-F1
#
_entry.id   AF-A0A3N1J3X7-F1
#
_cell.length_a   1.000
_cell.length_b   1.000
_cell.length_c   1.000
_cell.angle_alpha   90.00
_cell.angle_beta   90.00
_cell.angle_gamma   90.00
#
_symmetry.space_group_name_H-M   'P 1'
#
loop_
_entity.id
_entity.type
_entity.pdbx_description
1 polymer ?
#
loop_
_entity_poly.entity_id
_entity_poly.type
_entity_poly.pdbx_seq_one_letter_code
_entity_poly.pdbx_strand_id
1 'polypeptide(L)'
;MDYKTVALSCIIFITAILMLLHGIRGAQTGVIVESRKGSSVKDYYYRGDIGFYVNVFFYITGGTAMVGFSAWLLMRGLGYW
;
A
#
# COMPACT_ATOMS: atom_id res chain seq x y z
N MET A 1 20.20 6.80 -17.03
CA MET A 1 19.26 7.28 -16.00
C MET A 1 17.98 7.74 -16.68
N ASP A 2 16.89 7.03 -16.46
CA ASP A 2 15.57 7.37 -16.96
C ASP A 2 14.76 8.08 -15.86
N TYR A 3 14.71 9.42 -15.95
CA TYR A 3 14.04 10.27 -14.99
C TYR A 3 12.54 9.96 -14.83
N LYS A 4 11.86 9.47 -15.89
CA LYS A 4 10.43 9.12 -15.81
C LYS A 4 10.24 7.88 -14.95
N THR A 5 11.09 6.87 -15.14
CA THR A 5 11.07 5.64 -14.35
C THR A 5 11.44 5.91 -12.89
N VAL A 6 12.44 6.77 -12.64
CA VAL A 6 12.80 7.19 -11.27
C VAL A 6 11.63 7.90 -10.60
N ALA A 7 11.01 8.89 -11.25
CA ALA A 7 9.86 9.60 -10.67
C ALA A 7 8.68 8.66 -10.37
N LEU A 8 8.38 7.74 -11.30
CA LEU A 8 7.34 6.72 -11.11
C LEU A 8 7.65 5.82 -9.91
N SER A 9 8.90 5.35 -9.79
CA SER A 9 9.32 4.47 -8.69
C SER A 9 9.14 5.14 -7.32
N CYS A 10 9.46 6.43 -7.19
CA CYS A 10 9.26 7.19 -5.97
C CYS A 10 7.77 7.32 -5.58
N ILE A 11 6.89 7.58 -6.55
CA ILE A 11 5.45 7.68 -6.31
C ILE A 11 4.88 6.33 -5.85
N ILE A 12 5.30 5.24 -6.49
CA ILE A 12 4.92 3.88 -6.10
C ILE A 12 5.44 3.57 -4.69
N PHE A 13 6.68 3.98 -4.37
CA PHE A 13 7.29 3.80 -3.05
C PHE A 13 6.49 4.51 -1.95
N ILE A 14 6.12 5.77 -2.17
CA ILE A 14 5.28 6.55 -1.25
C ILE A 14 3.93 5.86 -1.06
N THR A 15 3.30 5.43 -2.16
CA THR A 15 1.98 4.76 -2.12
C THR A 15 2.07 3.44 -1.33
N ALA A 16 3.14 2.67 -1.53
CA ALA A 16 3.38 1.42 -0.82
C ALA A 16 3.53 1.64 0.69
N ILE A 17 4.26 2.70 1.10
CA ILE A 17 4.39 3.08 2.51
C ILE A 17 3.02 3.45 3.10
N LEU A 18 2.20 4.21 2.37
CA LEU A 18 0.87 4.60 2.83
C LEU A 18 -0.04 3.37 3.02
N MET A 19 0.02 2.40 2.11
CA MET A 19 -0.70 1.13 2.24
C MET A 19 -0.27 0.36 3.50
N LEU A 20 1.04 0.25 3.74
CA LEU A 20 1.57 -0.40 4.93
C LEU A 20 1.13 0.32 6.21
N LEU A 21 1.21 1.65 6.23
CA LEU A 21 0.83 2.46 7.37
C LEU A 21 -0.67 2.33 7.67
N HIS A 22 -1.52 2.28 6.64
CA HIS A 22 -2.96 2.06 6.78
C HIS A 22 -3.26 0.68 7.37
N GLY A 23 -2.63 -0.38 6.85
CA GLY A 23 -2.78 -1.73 7.39
C GLY A 23 -2.30 -1.86 8.84
N ILE A 24 -1.13 -1.31 9.17
CA ILE A 24 -0.56 -1.35 10.53
C ILE A 24 -1.43 -0.56 11.51
N ARG A 25 -1.85 0.66 11.15
CA ARG A 25 -2.72 1.47 12.01
C ARG A 25 -4.07 0.80 12.21
N GLY A 26 -4.66 0.26 11.15
CA GLY A 26 -5.91 -0.49 11.24
C GLY A 26 -5.78 -1.71 12.14
N ALA A 27 -4.66 -2.44 12.03
CA ALA A 27 -4.34 -3.55 12.91
C ALA A 27 -4.22 -3.11 14.38
N GLN A 28 -3.63 -1.95 14.68
CA GLN A 28 -3.48 -1.42 16.05
C GLN A 28 -4.80 -0.92 16.64
N THR A 29 -5.56 -0.11 15.89
CA THR A 29 -6.83 0.49 16.34
C THR A 29 -7.98 -0.51 16.38
N GLY A 30 -7.87 -1.62 15.64
CA GLY A 30 -8.94 -2.61 15.52
C GLY A 30 -10.06 -2.17 14.59
N VAL A 31 -9.84 -1.13 13.77
CA VAL A 31 -10.78 -0.69 12.74
C VAL A 31 -10.04 -0.32 11.46
N ILE A 32 -10.49 -0.84 10.33
CA ILE A 32 -10.07 -0.41 8.99
C ILE A 32 -11.22 0.34 8.33
N VAL A 33 -10.90 1.45 7.68
CA VAL A 33 -11.86 2.28 6.96
C VAL A 33 -11.51 2.27 5.49
N GLU A 34 -12.41 1.76 4.67
CA GLU A 34 -12.24 1.69 3.22
C GLU A 34 -13.25 2.60 2.53
N SER A 35 -12.80 3.34 1.53
CA SER A 35 -13.72 4.10 0.66
C SER A 35 -14.26 3.19 -0.44
N ARG A 36 -15.59 3.14 -0.61
CA ARG A 36 -16.18 2.44 -1.75
C ARG A 36 -15.76 3.10 -3.05
N LYS A 37 -15.32 2.29 -4.01
CA LYS A 37 -14.91 2.77 -5.33
C LYS A 37 -16.05 3.57 -5.99
N GLY A 38 -15.78 4.83 -6.30
CA GLY A 38 -16.75 5.73 -6.95
C GLY A 38 -17.87 6.25 -6.04
N SER A 39 -17.74 6.13 -4.72
CA SER A 39 -18.71 6.64 -3.76
C SER A 39 -18.05 7.41 -2.62
N SER A 40 -18.77 8.37 -2.04
CA SER A 40 -18.37 9.05 -0.80
C SER A 40 -18.62 8.20 0.45
N VAL A 41 -19.27 7.04 0.31
CA VAL A 41 -19.55 6.11 1.41
C VAL A 41 -18.28 5.37 1.82
N LYS A 42 -18.07 5.28 3.14
CA LYS A 42 -16.97 4.55 3.76
C LYS A 42 -17.49 3.28 4.43
N ASP A 43 -16.82 2.16 4.19
CA ASP A 43 -17.03 0.90 4.88
C ASP A 43 -16.08 0.80 6.07
N TYR A 44 -16.59 0.30 7.18
CA TYR A 44 -15.86 0.15 8.43
C TYR A 44 -15.78 -1.34 8.76
N TYR A 45 -14.56 -1.86 8.81
CA TYR A 45 -14.28 -3.23 9.19
C TYR A 45 -13.71 -3.25 10.61
N TYR A 46 -14.36 -3.99 11.51
CA TYR A 46 -13.96 -4.06 12.91
C TYR A 46 -13.26 -5.38 13.22
N ARG A 47 -12.32 -5.34 14.17
CA ARG A 47 -11.63 -6.54 14.66
C ARG A 47 -12.64 -7.57 15.17
N GLY A 48 -12.51 -8.80 14.68
CA GLY A 48 -13.45 -9.89 14.95
C GLY A 48 -14.22 -10.33 13.70
N ASP A 49 -14.33 -9.47 12.70
CA ASP A 49 -14.85 -9.83 11.37
C ASP A 49 -13.73 -10.37 10.47
N ILE A 50 -14.04 -11.40 9.67
CA ILE A 50 -13.12 -11.91 8.64
C ILE A 50 -12.72 -10.81 7.66
N GLY A 51 -13.64 -9.89 7.33
CA GLY A 51 -13.37 -8.77 6.44
C GLY A 51 -12.26 -7.86 6.96
N PHE A 52 -12.16 -7.66 8.28
CA PHE A 52 -11.07 -6.89 8.88
C PHE A 52 -9.71 -7.55 8.67
N TYR A 53 -9.59 -8.84 9.01
CA TYR A 53 -8.31 -9.56 8.89
C TYR A 53 -7.83 -9.67 7.46
N VAL A 54 -8.75 -9.91 6.52
CA VAL A 54 -8.45 -9.98 5.08
C VAL A 54 -7.94 -8.63 4.58
N ASN A 55 -8.57 -7.51 4.96
CA ASN A 55 -8.10 -6.19 4.58
C ASN A 55 -6.71 -5.88 5.15
N VAL A 56 -6.49 -6.10 6.46
CA VAL A 56 -5.17 -5.93 7.09
C VAL A 56 -4.10 -6.72 6.33
N PHE A 57 -4.38 -7.99 6.02
CA PHE A 57 -3.46 -8.88 5.31
C PHE A 57 -3.11 -8.34 3.92
N PHE A 58 -4.10 -7.91 3.13
CA PHE A 58 -3.85 -7.37 1.79
C PHE A 58 -3.05 -6.07 1.83
N TYR A 59 -3.32 -5.17 2.77
CA TYR A 59 -2.55 -3.94 2.93
C TYR A 59 -1.09 -4.21 3.28
N ILE A 60 -0.83 -5.16 4.19
CA ILE A 60 0.53 -5.52 4.58
C ILE A 60 1.27 -6.21 3.43
N THR A 61 0.70 -7.30 2.89
CA THR A 61 1.37 -8.09 1.85
C THR A 61 1.52 -7.33 0.54
N GLY A 62 0.47 -6.63 0.11
CA GLY A 62 0.51 -5.77 -1.08
C GLY A 62 1.48 -4.62 -0.91
N GLY A 63 1.46 -3.95 0.25
CA GLY A 63 2.41 -2.89 0.58
C GLY A 63 3.87 -3.36 0.55
N THR A 64 4.18 -4.51 1.16
CA THR A 64 5.54 -5.09 1.15
C THR A 64 6.00 -5.45 -0.26
N ALA A 65 5.13 -6.09 -1.06
CA ALA A 65 5.45 -6.41 -2.45
C ALA A 65 5.71 -5.15 -3.29
N MET A 66 4.90 -4.10 -3.09
CA MET A 66 5.06 -2.83 -3.80
C MET A 66 6.33 -2.07 -3.39
N VAL A 67 6.78 -2.15 -2.14
CA VAL A 67 8.08 -1.62 -1.71
C VAL A 67 9.22 -2.32 -2.46
N GLY A 68 9.20 -3.65 -2.53
CA GLY A 68 10.21 -4.41 -3.29
C GLY A 68 10.21 -4.06 -4.79
N PHE A 69 9.02 -3.99 -5.39
CA PHE A 69 8.88 -3.62 -6.80
C PHE A 69 9.35 -2.19 -7.10
N SER A 70 9.00 -1.23 -6.26
CA SER A 70 9.44 0.16 -6.42
C SER A 70 10.95 0.32 -6.21
N ALA A 71 11.56 -0.40 -5.27
CA ALA A 71 13.01 -0.44 -5.12
C ALA A 71 13.71 -1.01 -6.35
N TRP A 72 13.19 -2.12 -6.90
CA TRP A 72 13.70 -2.70 -8.14
C TRP A 72 13.57 -1.73 -9.34
N LEU A 73 12.41 -1.08 -9.47
CA LEU A 73 12.14 -0.12 -10.54
C LEU A 73 13.06 1.11 -10.42
N LEU A 74 13.31 1.58 -9.20
CA LEU A 74 14.24 2.67 -8.93
C LEU A 74 15.66 2.31 -9.37
N MET A 75 16.16 1.10 -9.03
CA MET A 75 17.47 0.62 -9.45
C MET A 75 17.60 0.62 -10.98
N ARG A 76 16.60 0.07 -11.68
CA ARG A 76 16.54 0.06 -13.15
C ARG A 76 16.53 1.48 -13.73
N GLY A 77 15.75 2.39 -13.15
CA GLY A 77 15.69 3.79 -13.56
C GLY A 77 17.02 4.53 -13.39
N LEU A 78 17.77 4.22 -12.33
CA LEU A 78 19.11 4.77 -12.10
C LEU A 78 20.18 4.16 -13.02
N GLY A 79 19.86 3.07 -13.73
CA GLY A 79 20.80 2.35 -14.59
C GLY A 79 21.65 1.33 -13.84
N TYR A 80 21.26 0.97 -12.62
CA TYR A 80 21.73 -0.23 -11.95
C TYR A 80 20.91 -1.41 -12.47
N TRP A 81 21.58 -2.51 -12.81
CA TRP A 81 21.03 -3.71 -13.47
C TRP A 81 20.59 -3.53 -14.92
#